data_AF-A0AA35PM96-F1
#
_entry.id   AF-A0AA35PM96-F1
#
_cell.length_a   1.000
_cell.length_b   1.000
_cell.length_c   1.000
_cell.angle_alpha   90.00
_cell.angle_beta   90.00
_cell.angle_gamma   90.00
#
_symmetry.space_group_name_H-M   'P 1'
#
loop_
_entity.id
_entity.type
_entity.pdbx_description
1 polymer ?
#
loop_
_entity_poly.entity_id
_entity_poly.type
_entity_poly.pdbx_seq_one_letter_code
_entity_poly.pdbx_strand_id
1 'polypeptide(L)'
;MAENRKEEEERARAETGPEPSEGGEAAHSADPPVVGAQVKGHSSPQHAMTDSAESEDMEESCDNEATIKEADRILGLLKVFYREGGESPINFFKFVTDPNSFAQTLDNMYHVLYLVRHGLARIKADEDEIPVLEPLDPGQGSYVPPQTSGLIPLSIACWEQIVELFAISQPMIPPAPEA
;
A
#
# COMPACT_ATOMS: atom_id res chain seq x y z
N MET A 1 17.51 -20.57 50.34
CA MET A 1 18.36 -20.00 51.40
C MET A 1 19.81 -20.23 51.00
N ALA A 2 20.67 -19.24 51.29
CA ALA A 2 22.10 -19.09 50.96
C ALA A 2 22.36 -18.79 49.47
N GLU A 3 22.58 -17.55 48.99
CA GLU A 3 23.21 -16.35 49.57
C GLU A 3 24.73 -16.51 49.82
N ASN A 4 25.52 -16.03 48.86
CA ASN A 4 26.92 -15.56 48.98
C ASN A 4 27.18 -14.68 47.72
N ARG A 5 27.12 -13.35 47.81
CA ARG A 5 28.14 -12.39 48.32
C ARG A 5 29.26 -12.16 47.27
N LYS A 6 29.17 -11.03 46.53
CA LYS A 6 30.10 -9.84 46.53
C LYS A 6 31.53 -10.19 46.07
N GLU A 7 32.31 -9.41 45.33
CA GLU A 7 32.38 -8.01 44.87
C GLU A 7 33.64 -7.96 43.94
N GLU A 8 34.03 -6.76 43.48
CA GLU A 8 35.40 -6.38 43.05
C GLU A 8 35.62 -6.33 41.52
N GLU A 9 35.34 -5.18 40.88
CA GLU A 9 36.24 -4.01 40.67
C GLU A 9 37.09 -4.17 39.41
N GLU A 10 36.86 -3.36 38.38
CA GLU A 10 37.47 -2.03 38.23
C GLU A 10 38.99 -2.09 37.95
N ARG A 11 39.35 -1.83 36.68
CA ARG A 11 40.64 -1.33 36.12
C ARG A 11 40.54 -1.51 34.60
N ALA A 12 40.89 -0.60 33.70
CA ALA A 12 41.57 0.70 33.71
C ALA A 12 41.21 1.33 32.34
N ARG A 13 40.72 2.57 32.27
CA ARG A 13 41.46 3.83 32.03
C ARG A 13 42.28 3.92 30.73
N ALA A 14 42.08 5.09 30.10
CA ALA A 14 43.03 5.95 29.37
C ALA A 14 43.12 5.72 27.85
N GLU A 15 42.65 6.69 27.05
CA GLU A 15 43.41 7.82 26.44
C GLU A 15 43.73 7.44 24.97
N THR A 16 43.66 8.25 23.90
CA THR A 16 43.89 9.67 23.58
C THR A 16 43.20 10.04 22.24
N GLY A 17 42.89 11.33 21.98
CA GLY A 17 42.35 11.87 20.69
C GLY A 17 43.38 11.94 19.53
N PRO A 18 43.40 12.97 18.63
CA PRO A 18 42.34 13.87 18.14
C PRO A 18 42.34 14.13 16.58
N GLU A 19 41.31 14.86 16.07
CA GLU A 19 41.37 15.90 14.99
C GLU A 19 41.66 15.49 13.50
N PRO A 20 41.54 16.39 12.48
CA PRO A 20 40.40 16.48 11.54
C PRO A 20 40.86 16.43 10.05
N SER A 21 39.98 16.71 9.08
CA SER A 21 40.44 17.18 7.76
C SER A 21 39.48 18.20 7.17
N GLU A 22 39.95 19.44 7.14
CA GLU A 22 39.50 20.52 6.27
C GLU A 22 39.80 20.22 4.80
N GLY A 23 39.15 20.96 3.89
CA GLY A 23 39.73 21.32 2.61
C GLY A 23 38.74 21.43 1.45
N GLY A 24 38.50 22.65 0.96
CA GLY A 24 38.03 22.86 -0.41
C GLY A 24 37.15 24.10 -0.66
N GLU A 25 37.75 25.29 -0.62
CA GLU A 25 37.16 26.56 -1.06
C GLU A 25 37.14 26.74 -2.59
N ALA A 26 36.15 27.53 -3.04
CA ALA A 26 36.16 28.56 -4.10
C ALA A 26 36.56 28.22 -5.56
N ALA A 27 35.74 28.65 -6.52
CA ALA A 27 36.02 29.85 -7.31
C ALA A 27 34.94 30.18 -8.37
N HIS A 28 34.72 31.47 -8.51
CA HIS A 28 33.80 32.16 -9.40
C HIS A 28 34.34 32.33 -10.83
N SER A 29 33.46 32.83 -11.71
CA SER A 29 33.72 33.81 -12.81
C SER A 29 34.16 33.27 -14.17
N ALA A 30 33.32 33.46 -15.20
CA ALA A 30 33.43 34.59 -16.15
C ALA A 30 32.46 34.43 -17.35
N ASP A 31 31.94 35.56 -17.83
CA ASP A 31 30.97 35.75 -18.93
C ASP A 31 31.70 36.37 -20.18
N PRO A 32 31.01 36.81 -21.27
CA PRO A 32 31.03 36.33 -22.67
C PRO A 32 31.93 37.19 -23.63
N PRO A 33 31.94 37.03 -24.98
CA PRO A 33 30.95 37.60 -25.95
C PRO A 33 30.81 36.73 -27.26
N VAL A 34 30.08 37.01 -28.37
CA VAL A 34 29.82 38.24 -29.12
C VAL A 34 28.69 38.04 -30.18
N VAL A 35 28.14 39.18 -30.58
CA VAL A 35 27.11 39.52 -31.59
C VAL A 35 27.25 38.88 -33.00
N GLY A 36 26.10 38.54 -33.60
CA GLY A 36 25.91 38.34 -35.04
C GLY A 36 24.43 38.40 -35.43
N ALA A 37 24.10 39.06 -36.54
CA ALA A 37 22.85 39.77 -36.76
C ALA A 37 21.83 39.09 -37.71
N GLN A 38 20.64 39.70 -37.76
CA GLN A 38 19.70 39.86 -38.88
C GLN A 38 18.41 39.01 -38.92
N VAL A 39 17.33 39.78 -38.79
CA VAL A 39 15.92 39.54 -39.08
C VAL A 39 15.65 39.14 -40.54
N LYS A 40 14.69 38.21 -40.73
CA LYS A 40 13.65 38.26 -41.77
C LYS A 40 12.54 37.27 -41.40
N GLY A 41 11.38 37.81 -41.03
CA GLY A 41 10.18 37.03 -40.75
C GLY A 41 9.56 36.45 -42.02
N HIS A 42 8.99 35.26 -41.87
CA HIS A 42 7.77 34.85 -42.55
C HIS A 42 6.93 34.09 -41.53
N SER A 43 5.79 34.68 -41.19
CA SER A 43 4.77 34.12 -40.31
C SER A 43 4.22 32.83 -40.91
N SER A 44 4.38 31.71 -40.19
CA SER A 44 3.60 30.49 -40.44
C SER A 44 2.36 30.53 -39.54
N PRO A 45 1.15 30.25 -40.07
CA PRO A 45 -0.03 30.13 -39.23
C PRO A 45 0.06 28.86 -38.38
N GLN A 46 -0.43 29.01 -37.17
CA GLN A 46 -0.45 28.09 -36.06
C GLN A 46 -1.56 27.03 -36.22
N HIS A 47 -1.51 26.04 -35.31
CA HIS A 47 -2.51 25.02 -34.98
C HIS A 47 -2.47 23.69 -35.73
N ALA A 48 -1.52 22.86 -35.32
CA ALA A 48 -1.77 21.44 -35.05
C ALA A 48 -0.75 20.99 -33.98
N MET A 49 -1.14 20.13 -33.04
CA MET A 49 -0.52 19.82 -31.72
C MET A 49 -1.07 20.76 -30.63
N THR A 50 -1.76 20.31 -29.58
CA THR A 50 -1.70 19.05 -28.82
C THR A 50 -3.07 18.78 -28.20
N ASP A 51 -3.64 17.59 -28.37
CA ASP A 51 -4.89 17.17 -27.70
C ASP A 51 -4.79 15.70 -27.24
N SER A 52 -3.60 15.27 -26.83
CA SER A 52 -3.34 13.85 -26.48
C SER A 52 -2.62 13.65 -25.15
N ALA A 53 -2.32 14.71 -24.40
CA ALA A 53 -1.70 14.60 -23.08
C ALA A 53 -2.66 14.91 -21.91
N GLU A 54 -3.82 15.53 -22.18
CA GLU A 54 -4.83 15.83 -21.14
C GLU A 54 -5.84 14.69 -20.92
N SER A 55 -5.96 13.75 -21.86
CA SER A 55 -6.88 12.60 -21.71
C SER A 55 -6.32 11.51 -20.79
N GLU A 56 -5.01 11.27 -20.80
CA GLU A 56 -4.37 10.21 -19.99
C GLU A 56 -4.36 10.55 -18.49
N ASP A 57 -4.11 11.82 -18.13
CA ASP A 57 -4.06 12.29 -16.73
C ASP A 57 -5.45 12.29 -16.06
N MET A 58 -6.51 12.53 -16.85
CA MET A 58 -7.89 12.50 -16.35
C MET A 58 -8.42 11.07 -16.19
N GLU A 59 -8.04 10.14 -17.07
CA GLU A 59 -8.40 8.72 -16.96
C GLU A 59 -7.73 8.08 -15.72
N GLU A 60 -6.43 8.29 -15.52
CA GLU A 60 -5.68 7.75 -14.37
C GLU A 60 -6.20 8.29 -13.02
N SER A 61 -6.56 9.58 -12.96
CA SER A 61 -7.15 10.17 -11.74
C SER A 61 -8.54 9.63 -11.43
N CYS A 62 -9.37 9.37 -12.45
CA CYS A 62 -10.70 8.77 -12.29
C CYS A 62 -10.63 7.30 -11.86
N ASP A 63 -9.72 6.50 -12.42
CA ASP A 63 -9.52 5.10 -12.03
C ASP A 63 -9.06 4.98 -10.57
N ASN A 64 -8.19 5.90 -10.15
CA ASN A 64 -7.76 6.01 -8.76
C ASN A 64 -8.92 6.38 -7.83
N GLU A 65 -9.76 7.34 -8.22
CA GLU A 65 -10.94 7.73 -7.42
C GLU A 65 -11.96 6.59 -7.30
N ALA A 66 -12.23 5.86 -8.40
CA ALA A 66 -13.10 4.68 -8.38
C ALA A 66 -12.56 3.58 -7.45
N THR A 67 -11.25 3.32 -7.51
CA THR A 67 -10.59 2.35 -6.63
C THR A 67 -10.69 2.75 -5.16
N ILE A 68 -10.46 4.03 -4.84
CA ILE A 68 -10.56 4.56 -3.47
C ILE A 68 -12.00 4.41 -2.94
N LYS A 69 -12.99 4.81 -3.75
CA LYS A 69 -14.40 4.72 -3.37
C LYS A 69 -14.83 3.29 -3.08
N GLU A 70 -14.40 2.33 -3.90
CA GLU A 70 -14.73 0.93 -3.70
C GLU A 70 -13.99 0.32 -2.49
N ALA A 71 -12.71 0.69 -2.30
CA ALA A 71 -11.96 0.31 -1.10
C ALA A 71 -12.62 0.84 0.19
N ASP A 72 -13.09 2.09 0.20
CA ASP A 72 -13.80 2.68 1.34
C ASP A 72 -15.12 1.95 1.63
N ARG A 73 -15.87 1.56 0.59
CA ARG A 73 -17.09 0.75 0.74
C ARG A 73 -16.77 -0.60 1.39
N ILE A 74 -15.75 -1.30 0.87
CA ILE A 74 -15.31 -2.61 1.38
C ILE A 74 -14.79 -2.50 2.82
N LEU A 75 -14.06 -1.44 3.15
CA LEU A 75 -13.63 -1.16 4.52
C LEU A 75 -14.83 -0.95 5.46
N GLY A 76 -15.87 -0.27 4.98
CA GLY A 76 -17.13 -0.12 5.70
C GLY A 76 -17.78 -1.46 6.02
N LEU A 77 -17.89 -2.35 5.02
CA LEU A 77 -18.41 -3.72 5.21
C LEU A 77 -17.56 -4.51 6.20
N LEU A 78 -16.23 -4.46 6.05
CA LEU A 78 -15.30 -5.14 6.95
C LEU A 78 -15.53 -4.71 8.41
N LYS A 79 -15.64 -3.40 8.67
CA LYS A 79 -15.90 -2.86 10.01
C LYS A 79 -17.25 -3.29 10.58
N VAL A 80 -18.29 -3.35 9.73
CA VAL A 80 -19.63 -3.80 10.15
C VAL A 80 -19.57 -5.27 10.59
N PHE A 81 -19.08 -6.17 9.73
CA PHE A 81 -19.00 -7.58 10.06
C PHE A 81 -18.08 -7.85 11.26
N TYR A 82 -16.97 -7.12 11.38
CA TYR A 82 -16.04 -7.27 12.50
C TYR A 82 -16.72 -6.93 13.82
N ARG A 83 -17.48 -5.82 13.87
CA ARG A 83 -18.24 -5.41 15.05
C ARG A 83 -19.41 -6.35 15.36
N GLU A 84 -20.14 -6.80 14.35
CA GLU A 84 -21.24 -7.75 14.51
C GLU A 84 -20.76 -9.12 15.03
N GLY A 85 -19.54 -9.52 14.65
CA GLY A 85 -18.85 -10.71 15.17
C GLY A 85 -18.26 -10.53 16.58
N GLY A 86 -18.48 -9.39 17.25
CA GLY A 86 -17.91 -9.13 18.57
C GLY A 86 -16.42 -8.80 18.54
N GLU A 87 -15.99 -8.05 17.52
CA GLU A 87 -14.59 -7.70 17.28
C GLU A 87 -13.70 -8.92 16.99
N SER A 88 -14.27 -9.92 16.32
CA SER A 88 -13.54 -11.10 15.87
C SER A 88 -12.99 -10.91 14.46
N PRO A 89 -11.71 -11.26 14.20
CA PRO A 89 -11.16 -11.30 12.85
C PRO A 89 -12.02 -12.17 11.91
N ILE A 90 -12.17 -11.73 10.67
CA ILE A 90 -13.03 -12.39 9.68
C ILE A 90 -12.17 -13.27 8.79
N ASN A 91 -12.61 -14.50 8.51
CA ASN A 91 -11.93 -15.36 7.54
C ASN A 91 -11.78 -14.65 6.17
N PHE A 92 -10.54 -14.52 5.69
CA PHE A 92 -10.22 -13.77 4.48
C PHE A 92 -10.96 -14.33 3.27
N PHE A 93 -10.94 -15.65 3.07
CA PHE A 93 -11.58 -16.29 1.93
C PHE A 93 -13.10 -16.13 1.94
N LYS A 94 -13.74 -16.22 3.10
CA LYS A 94 -15.18 -15.96 3.23
C LYS A 94 -15.54 -14.52 2.87
N PHE A 95 -14.67 -13.57 3.21
CA PHE A 95 -14.92 -12.15 2.96
C PHE A 95 -14.80 -11.78 1.48
N VAL A 96 -13.74 -12.24 0.80
CA VAL A 96 -13.43 -11.81 -0.57
C VAL A 96 -14.14 -12.63 -1.66
N THR A 97 -14.55 -13.86 -1.36
CA THR A 97 -15.03 -14.78 -2.39
C THR A 97 -16.49 -14.52 -2.75
N ASP A 98 -16.72 -14.26 -4.03
CA ASP A 98 -18.05 -14.36 -4.64
C ASP A 98 -18.22 -15.77 -5.21
N PRO A 99 -19.23 -16.55 -4.77
CA PRO A 99 -19.43 -17.93 -5.22
C PRO A 99 -19.95 -18.06 -6.65
N ASN A 100 -20.39 -16.95 -7.26
CA ASN A 100 -20.93 -16.90 -8.61
C ASN A 100 -19.99 -16.22 -9.62
N SER A 101 -18.90 -15.60 -9.15
CA SER A 101 -17.98 -14.84 -10.01
C SER A 101 -16.53 -14.89 -9.51
N PHE A 102 -15.70 -15.62 -10.26
CA PHE A 102 -14.25 -15.61 -10.06
C PHE A 102 -13.65 -14.22 -10.27
N ALA A 103 -14.12 -13.48 -11.29
CA ALA A 103 -13.65 -12.12 -11.56
C ALA A 103 -13.95 -11.18 -10.39
N GLN A 104 -15.18 -11.21 -9.86
CA GLN A 104 -15.54 -10.43 -8.69
C GLN A 104 -14.69 -10.80 -7.46
N THR A 105 -14.33 -12.08 -7.31
CA THR A 105 -13.43 -12.52 -6.24
C THR A 105 -12.04 -11.89 -6.38
N LEU A 106 -11.49 -11.82 -7.59
CA LEU A 106 -10.21 -11.16 -7.84
C LEU A 106 -10.27 -9.66 -7.55
N ASP A 107 -11.35 -8.99 -7.96
CA ASP A 107 -11.56 -7.56 -7.69
C ASP A 107 -11.67 -7.30 -6.18
N ASN A 108 -12.46 -8.11 -5.47
CA ASN A 108 -12.57 -8.05 -4.02
C ASN A 108 -11.21 -8.24 -3.33
N MET A 109 -10.42 -9.23 -3.78
CA MET A 109 -9.06 -9.46 -3.29
C MET A 109 -8.16 -8.25 -3.55
N TYR A 110 -8.23 -7.65 -4.74
CA TYR A 110 -7.45 -6.46 -5.09
C TYR A 110 -7.76 -5.30 -4.15
N HIS A 111 -9.03 -5.01 -3.88
CA HIS A 111 -9.42 -3.95 -2.96
C HIS A 111 -9.01 -4.24 -1.51
N VAL A 112 -9.11 -5.50 -1.04
CA VAL A 112 -8.62 -5.85 0.31
C VAL A 112 -7.10 -5.70 0.39
N LEU A 113 -6.36 -6.09 -0.65
CA LEU A 113 -4.91 -5.87 -0.69
C LEU A 113 -4.56 -4.38 -0.69
N TYR A 114 -5.37 -3.53 -1.32
CA TYR A 114 -5.26 -2.08 -1.20
C TYR A 114 -5.41 -1.64 0.26
N LEU A 115 -6.46 -2.08 0.97
CA LEU A 115 -6.65 -1.76 2.39
C LEU A 115 -5.46 -2.16 3.26
N VAL A 116 -4.88 -3.33 3.01
CA VAL A 116 -3.71 -3.83 3.76
C VAL A 116 -2.47 -3.00 3.47
N ARG A 117 -2.19 -2.68 2.20
CA ARG A 117 -1.05 -1.85 1.80
C ARG A 117 -1.10 -0.44 2.41
N HIS A 118 -2.31 0.11 2.56
CA HIS A 118 -2.54 1.44 3.12
C HIS A 118 -2.73 1.43 4.64
N GLY A 119 -2.56 0.28 5.32
CA GLY A 119 -2.66 0.18 6.77
C GLY A 119 -4.06 0.39 7.32
N LEU A 120 -5.08 0.17 6.49
CA LEU A 120 -6.50 0.25 6.85
C LEU A 120 -7.06 -1.11 7.32
N ALA A 121 -6.37 -2.20 6.99
CA ALA A 121 -6.67 -3.54 7.45
C ALA A 121 -5.38 -4.35 7.63
N ARG A 122 -5.47 -5.45 8.38
CA ARG A 122 -4.37 -6.41 8.56
C ARG A 122 -4.84 -7.82 8.26
N ILE A 123 -4.00 -8.59 7.56
CA ILE A 123 -4.13 -10.04 7.40
C ILE A 123 -3.17 -10.71 8.39
N LYS A 124 -3.66 -11.70 9.14
CA LYS A 124 -2.86 -12.57 10.02
C LYS A 124 -3.33 -14.02 9.88
N ALA A 125 -2.52 -14.97 10.31
CA ALA A 125 -2.94 -16.35 10.47
C ALA A 125 -3.71 -16.51 11.80
N ASP A 126 -4.78 -17.29 11.80
CA ASP A 126 -5.43 -17.77 13.02
C ASP A 126 -4.76 -19.06 13.56
N GLU A 127 -5.40 -19.73 14.51
CA GLU A 127 -4.88 -20.95 15.14
C GLU A 127 -4.71 -22.12 14.16
N ASP A 128 -5.48 -22.13 13.07
CA ASP A 128 -5.47 -23.15 12.02
C ASP A 128 -4.59 -22.74 10.82
N GLU A 129 -3.78 -21.69 10.97
CA GLU A 129 -2.98 -21.07 9.91
C GLU A 129 -3.82 -20.50 8.75
N ILE A 130 -5.12 -20.26 8.97
CA ILE A 130 -6.02 -19.71 7.97
C ILE A 130 -5.91 -18.17 8.00
N PRO A 131 -5.82 -17.50 6.83
CA PRO A 131 -5.77 -16.05 6.79
C PRO A 131 -7.09 -15.44 7.30
N VAL A 132 -6.97 -14.55 8.28
CA VAL A 132 -8.06 -13.73 8.82
C VAL A 132 -7.74 -12.25 8.68
N LEU A 133 -8.79 -11.46 8.49
CA LEU A 133 -8.78 -10.03 8.18
C LEU A 133 -9.41 -9.25 9.33
N GLU A 134 -8.75 -8.19 9.78
CA GLU A 134 -9.29 -7.26 10.76
C GLU A 134 -9.05 -5.81 10.33
N PRO A 135 -10.04 -4.91 10.57
CA PRO A 135 -9.87 -3.49 10.27
C PRO A 135 -8.87 -2.85 11.25
N LEU A 136 -8.15 -1.83 10.78
CA LEU A 136 -7.28 -1.01 11.60
C LEU A 136 -7.89 0.38 11.79
N ASP A 137 -7.77 0.92 13.00
CA ASP A 137 -8.14 2.30 13.27
C ASP A 137 -7.02 3.24 12.82
N PRO A 138 -7.35 4.34 12.12
CA PRO A 138 -6.38 5.38 11.81
C PRO A 138 -5.90 6.00 13.13
N GLY A 139 -4.66 5.64 13.53
CA GLY A 139 -4.03 6.12 14.77
C GLY A 139 -3.52 5.02 15.72
N GLN A 140 -3.91 3.75 15.51
CA GLN A 140 -3.33 2.63 16.26
C GLN A 140 -1.95 2.22 15.69
N GLY A 141 -0.93 3.05 15.96
CA GLY A 141 0.47 2.73 15.68
C GLY A 141 0.85 2.63 14.19
N SER A 142 2.15 2.60 13.94
CA SER A 142 2.69 2.37 12.59
C SER A 142 2.58 0.88 12.25
N TYR A 143 1.41 0.43 11.79
CA TYR A 143 1.33 -0.87 11.13
C TYR A 143 2.07 -0.75 9.80
N VAL A 144 3.29 -1.29 9.78
CA VAL A 144 4.05 -1.45 8.53
C VAL A 144 3.67 -2.82 7.99
N PRO A 145 2.90 -2.91 6.89
CA PRO A 145 2.61 -4.19 6.29
C PRO A 145 3.93 -4.86 5.89
N PRO A 146 4.13 -6.16 6.17
CA PRO A 146 5.30 -6.85 5.69
C PRO A 146 5.36 -6.73 4.16
N GLN A 147 6.53 -6.41 3.61
CA GLN A 147 6.71 -6.21 2.16
C GLN A 147 6.25 -7.41 1.33
N THR A 148 6.22 -8.59 1.94
CA THR A 148 5.72 -9.85 1.39
C THR A 148 4.27 -10.13 1.76
N SER A 149 3.40 -9.13 1.85
CA SER A 149 1.94 -9.34 1.90
C SER A 149 1.42 -9.90 0.57
N GLY A 150 2.09 -10.93 0.05
CA GLY A 150 1.52 -12.25 -0.19
C GLY A 150 0.19 -12.24 -0.90
N LEU A 151 0.22 -11.79 -2.15
CA LEU A 151 -0.89 -12.08 -3.06
C LEU A 151 -1.03 -13.60 -3.11
N ILE A 152 -2.08 -14.12 -2.48
CA ILE A 152 -2.38 -15.55 -2.46
C ILE A 152 -2.73 -15.93 -3.90
N PRO A 153 -1.96 -16.78 -4.58
CA PRO A 153 -2.27 -17.18 -5.95
C PRO A 153 -3.63 -17.87 -5.97
N LEU A 154 -4.58 -17.34 -6.73
CA LEU A 154 -5.93 -17.89 -6.85
C LEU A 154 -6.17 -18.35 -8.29
N SER A 155 -6.25 -19.65 -8.50
CA SER A 155 -6.74 -20.24 -9.75
C SER A 155 -8.24 -20.45 -9.67
N ILE A 156 -8.90 -20.64 -10.83
CA ILE A 156 -10.33 -20.97 -10.88
C ILE A 156 -10.63 -22.25 -10.08
N ALA A 157 -9.80 -23.29 -10.22
CA ALA A 157 -9.97 -24.53 -9.46
C ALA A 157 -9.80 -24.33 -7.94
N CYS A 158 -8.88 -23.46 -7.52
CA CYS A 158 -8.71 -23.09 -6.12
C CYS A 158 -9.93 -22.32 -5.60
N TRP A 159 -10.48 -21.40 -6.41
CA TRP A 159 -11.70 -20.66 -6.10
C TRP A 159 -12.91 -21.58 -5.90
N GLU A 160 -13.12 -22.55 -6.79
CA GLU A 160 -14.20 -23.56 -6.63
C GLU A 160 -14.03 -24.34 -5.32
N GLN A 161 -12.81 -24.78 -5.01
CA GLN A 161 -12.51 -25.47 -3.75
C GLN A 161 -12.75 -24.58 -2.52
N ILE A 162 -12.43 -23.29 -2.60
CA ILE A 162 -12.68 -22.33 -1.51
C ILE A 162 -14.19 -22.18 -1.27
N VAL A 163 -14.98 -22.05 -2.34
CA VAL A 163 -16.45 -21.96 -2.26
C VAL A 163 -17.02 -23.19 -1.54
N GLU A 164 -16.57 -24.39 -1.93
CA GLU A 164 -16.99 -25.65 -1.31
C GLU A 164 -16.52 -25.78 0.14
N LEU A 165 -15.23 -25.59 0.40
CA LEU A 165 -14.60 -25.81 1.71
C LEU A 165 -15.19 -24.89 2.78
N PHE A 166 -15.43 -23.64 2.43
CA PHE A 166 -15.97 -22.64 3.36
C PHE A 166 -17.50 -22.52 3.28
N ALA A 167 -18.16 -23.35 2.48
CA ALA A 167 -19.61 -23.35 2.25
C ALA A 167 -20.17 -21.95 1.93
N ILE A 168 -19.49 -21.25 1.02
CA ILE A 168 -19.81 -19.87 0.65
C ILE A 168 -21.02 -19.91 -0.29
N SER A 169 -22.19 -19.52 0.24
CA SER A 169 -23.44 -19.52 -0.54
C SER A 169 -23.86 -18.13 -1.01
N GLN A 170 -23.35 -17.07 -0.38
CA GLN A 170 -23.63 -15.67 -0.71
C GLN A 170 -22.36 -14.83 -0.51
N PRO A 171 -22.11 -13.81 -1.35
CA PRO A 171 -20.96 -12.93 -1.19
C PRO A 171 -21.14 -12.01 0.03
N MET A 172 -20.08 -11.85 0.82
CA MET A 172 -20.04 -10.84 1.90
C MET A 172 -19.86 -9.42 1.35
N ILE A 173 -19.18 -9.29 0.21
CA ILE A 173 -19.04 -8.05 -0.55
C ILE A 173 -19.98 -8.14 -1.75
N PRO A 174 -21.22 -7.61 -1.67
CA PRO A 174 -22.11 -7.58 -2.82
C PRO A 174 -21.53 -6.64 -3.90
N PRO A 175 -21.82 -6.90 -5.19
CA PRO A 175 -21.46 -5.98 -6.27
C PRO A 175 -21.93 -4.56 -5.96
N ALA A 176 -21.16 -3.56 -6.38
CA ALA A 176 -21.59 -2.18 -6.26
C ALA A 176 -22.94 -1.99 -6.98
N PRO A 177 -23.89 -1.24 -6.39
CA PRO A 177 -25.17 -0.99 -7.05
C PRO A 177 -24.93 -0.26 -8.37
N GLU A 178 -25.53 -0.74 -9.45
CA GLU A 178 -25.57 -0.02 -10.73
C GLU A 178 -26.25 1.35 -10.49
N ALA A 179 -25.55 2.42 -10.89
CA ALA A 179 -25.99 3.81 -10.70
C ALA A 179 -26.97 4.25 -11.78
#